data_AF-A0A8K0GIN5-F1
#
_entry.id   AF-A0A8K0GIN5-F1
#
_cell.length_a   1.000
_cell.length_b   1.000
_cell.length_c   1.000
_cell.angle_alpha   90.00
_cell.angle_beta   90.00
_cell.angle_gamma   90.00
#
_symmetry.space_group_name_H-M   'P 1'
#
loop_
_entity.id
_entity.type
_entity.pdbx_description
1 polymer ?
#
loop_
_entity_poly.entity_id
_entity_poly.type
_entity_poly.pdbx_seq_one_letter_code
_entity_poly.pdbx_strand_id
1 'polypeptide(L)'
;DALQHTGAIFFLECNLRLKKYVTSDIILSLYDTVAKGSGILTWAMPLRNAVSSRTHKKMFDYFHTDADNFLFVQMVTADIIILINNESTHKEVMLPWVQCALTQDCIHPIGAQSGGCRFNKKPQYRYSGCHSYDASALNIVLGLKFKLDSSRYTYQQSKELFKVITLNDAILELRGLEQNATTEGKAQYEPSFT
;
A
#
# COMPACT_ATOMS: atom_id res chain seq x y z
N ASP A 1 -3.55 -0.14 -17.06
CA ASP A 1 -4.92 -0.47 -17.45
C ASP A 1 -5.94 0.33 -16.62
N ALA A 2 -6.26 -0.03 -15.37
CA ALA A 2 -7.30 0.67 -14.58
C ALA A 2 -7.14 2.21 -14.49
N LEU A 3 -5.95 2.73 -14.14
CA LEU A 3 -5.79 4.18 -13.91
C LEU A 3 -5.92 4.97 -15.22
N GLN A 4 -5.59 4.35 -16.35
CA GLN A 4 -5.65 4.99 -17.66
C GLN A 4 -7.10 5.19 -18.13
N HIS A 5 -8.04 4.37 -17.64
CA HIS A 5 -9.44 4.40 -18.02
C HIS A 5 -10.35 5.09 -16.99
N THR A 6 -9.84 5.45 -15.82
CA THR A 6 -10.60 6.13 -14.76
C THR A 6 -9.98 7.47 -14.38
N GLY A 7 -10.78 8.38 -13.82
CA GLY A 7 -10.25 9.66 -13.29
C GLY A 7 -9.47 9.50 -11.98
N ALA A 8 -9.78 8.45 -11.21
CA ALA A 8 -9.08 8.10 -9.99
C ALA A 8 -9.28 6.62 -9.65
N ILE A 9 -8.41 6.11 -8.78
CA ILE A 9 -8.51 4.78 -8.18
C ILE A 9 -8.47 4.95 -6.67
N PHE A 10 -9.37 4.25 -5.98
CA PHE A 10 -9.24 3.96 -4.57
C PHE A 10 -8.99 2.46 -4.41
N PHE A 11 -7.73 2.11 -4.16
CA PHE A 11 -7.28 0.74 -3.93
C PHE A 11 -7.34 0.41 -2.44
N LEU A 12 -7.82 -0.79 -2.14
CA LEU A 12 -7.94 -1.33 -0.79
C LEU A 12 -7.68 -2.84 -0.83
N GLU A 13 -6.76 -3.31 -0.01
CA GLU A 13 -6.51 -4.74 0.16
C GLU A 13 -7.72 -5.50 0.71
N CYS A 14 -7.82 -6.77 0.36
CA CYS A 14 -9.02 -7.57 0.61
C CYS A 14 -9.29 -7.83 2.11
N ASN A 15 -8.26 -7.70 2.95
CA ASN A 15 -8.35 -7.84 4.41
C ASN A 15 -8.70 -6.53 5.12
N LEU A 16 -8.87 -5.42 4.41
CA LEU A 16 -9.20 -4.13 5.01
C LEU A 16 -10.69 -3.81 4.87
N ARG A 17 -11.24 -3.16 5.90
CA ARG A 17 -12.63 -2.67 5.90
C ARG A 17 -12.69 -1.26 6.44
N LEU A 18 -13.63 -0.48 5.90
CA LEU A 18 -13.97 0.83 6.45
C LEU A 18 -14.57 0.67 7.85
N LYS A 19 -14.19 1.56 8.78
CA LYS A 19 -14.84 1.64 10.09
C LYS A 19 -16.25 2.22 9.92
N LYS A 20 -17.18 1.84 10.80
CA LYS A 20 -18.62 2.16 10.69
C LYS A 20 -18.95 3.65 10.54
N TYR A 21 -18.12 4.54 11.07
CA TYR A 21 -18.32 5.99 10.98
C TYR A 21 -17.77 6.61 9.68
N VAL A 22 -17.12 5.84 8.81
CA VAL A 22 -16.60 6.38 7.55
C VAL A 22 -17.74 6.49 6.57
N THR A 23 -18.09 7.73 6.22
CA THR A 23 -19.16 8.06 5.28
C THR A 23 -18.60 8.34 3.89
N SER A 24 -19.48 8.41 2.89
CA SER A 24 -19.13 8.85 1.54
C SER A 24 -18.47 10.23 1.54
N ASP A 25 -18.97 11.16 2.36
CA ASP A 25 -18.44 12.53 2.42
C ASP A 25 -16.99 12.56 2.89
N ILE A 26 -16.62 11.68 3.82
CA ILE A 26 -15.22 11.53 4.25
C ILE A 26 -14.37 11.06 3.07
N ILE A 27 -14.80 10.04 2.33
CA ILE A 27 -14.06 9.53 1.18
C ILE A 27 -13.95 10.59 0.06
N LEU A 28 -15.03 11.32 -0.22
CA LEU A 28 -15.03 12.41 -1.21
C LEU A 28 -14.09 13.55 -0.80
N SER A 29 -14.06 13.91 0.50
CA SER A 29 -13.13 14.92 1.00
C SER A 29 -11.65 14.50 0.85
N LEU A 30 -11.35 13.19 0.99
CA LEU A 30 -10.03 12.66 0.70
C LEU A 30 -9.72 12.81 -0.78
N TYR A 31 -10.63 12.37 -1.66
CA TYR A 31 -10.47 12.53 -3.11
C TYR A 31 -10.17 13.98 -3.49
N ASP A 32 -10.96 14.95 -3.02
CA ASP A 32 -10.78 16.37 -3.34
C ASP A 32 -9.42 16.89 -2.88
N THR A 33 -8.97 16.46 -1.69
CA THR A 33 -7.65 16.83 -1.15
C THR A 33 -6.53 16.32 -2.04
N VAL A 34 -6.63 15.06 -2.51
CA VAL A 34 -5.61 14.44 -3.35
C VAL A 34 -5.63 15.00 -4.76
N ALA A 35 -6.82 15.23 -5.33
CA ALA A 35 -7.03 15.79 -6.66
C ALA A 35 -6.47 17.21 -6.77
N LYS A 36 -6.60 18.04 -5.72
CA LYS A 36 -6.02 19.40 -5.66
C LYS A 36 -4.55 19.42 -5.25
N GLY A 37 -4.02 18.30 -4.78
CA GLY A 37 -2.72 18.22 -4.12
C GLY A 37 -1.70 17.35 -4.85
N SER A 38 -1.23 16.32 -4.17
CA SER A 38 -0.11 15.46 -4.58
C SER A 38 -0.44 14.45 -5.69
N GLY A 39 -1.72 14.24 -5.99
CA GLY A 39 -2.18 13.19 -6.91
C GLY A 39 -2.12 11.76 -6.35
N ILE A 40 -1.61 11.58 -5.12
CA ILE A 40 -1.60 10.30 -4.41
C ILE A 40 -1.75 10.48 -2.89
N LEU A 41 -2.50 9.57 -2.25
CA LEU A 41 -2.57 9.45 -0.80
C LEU A 41 -2.42 8.01 -0.36
N THR A 42 -1.63 7.82 0.69
CA THR A 42 -1.31 6.53 1.31
C THR A 42 -1.42 6.65 2.83
N TRP A 43 -1.32 5.51 3.52
CA TRP A 43 -1.35 5.45 4.98
C TRP A 43 -0.01 5.01 5.54
N ALA A 44 0.38 5.59 6.68
CA ALA A 44 1.57 5.16 7.40
C ALA A 44 1.49 3.66 7.74
N MET A 45 2.60 2.94 7.57
CA MET A 45 2.68 1.55 8.00
C MET A 45 2.52 1.46 9.54
N PRO A 46 1.78 0.47 10.08
CA PRO A 46 1.52 0.38 11.52
C PRO A 46 2.77 0.37 12.41
N LEU A 47 3.84 -0.30 11.97
CA LEU A 47 5.11 -0.36 12.69
C LEU A 47 5.93 0.94 12.61
N ARG A 48 5.53 1.89 11.76
CA ARG A 48 6.19 3.20 11.53
C ARG A 48 7.69 3.11 11.27
N ASN A 49 8.12 1.99 10.72
CA ASN A 49 9.50 1.72 10.36
C ASN A 49 9.97 2.66 9.25
N ALA A 50 11.28 2.95 9.21
CA ALA A 50 11.88 3.68 8.10
C ALA A 50 11.84 2.86 6.81
N VAL A 51 11.78 3.52 5.66
CA VAL A 51 11.82 2.85 4.34
C VAL A 51 13.08 1.98 4.20
N SER A 52 14.24 2.48 4.65
CA SER A 52 15.51 1.75 4.63
C SER A 52 15.51 0.46 5.47
N SER A 53 14.64 0.33 6.47
CA SER A 53 14.67 -0.85 7.35
C SER A 53 13.98 -2.07 6.75
N ARG A 54 13.08 -1.87 5.78
CA ARG A 54 12.35 -2.93 5.06
C ARG A 54 12.67 -2.99 3.56
N THR A 55 13.69 -2.27 3.12
CA THR A 55 14.06 -2.21 1.69
C THR A 55 15.45 -2.79 1.48
N HIS A 56 15.55 -3.79 0.61
CA HIS A 56 16.81 -4.43 0.28
C HIS A 56 17.70 -3.45 -0.50
N LYS A 57 19.01 -3.41 -0.22
CA LYS A 57 19.97 -2.44 -0.82
C LYS A 57 19.87 -2.37 -2.35
N LYS A 58 19.80 -3.53 -3.01
CA LYS A 58 19.72 -3.61 -4.49
C LYS A 58 18.52 -2.88 -5.10
N MET A 59 17.43 -2.67 -4.37
CA MET A 59 16.31 -1.89 -4.87
C MET A 59 16.65 -0.39 -4.90
N PHE A 60 17.39 0.13 -3.92
CA PHE A 60 17.92 1.49 -3.97
C PHE A 60 18.90 1.65 -5.14
N ASP A 61 19.75 0.64 -5.37
CA ASP A 61 20.68 0.62 -6.50
C ASP A 61 19.93 0.68 -7.85
N TYR A 62 18.81 -0.06 -7.99
CA TYR A 62 17.94 -0.02 -9.18
C TYR A 62 17.35 1.37 -9.42
N PHE A 63 16.88 2.04 -8.38
CA PHE A 63 16.34 3.41 -8.47
C PHE A 63 17.41 4.50 -8.46
N HIS A 64 18.70 4.13 -8.53
CA HIS A 64 19.83 5.05 -8.55
C HIS A 64 19.85 6.04 -7.37
N THR A 65 19.55 5.56 -6.16
CA THR A 65 19.59 6.35 -4.93
C THR A 65 20.33 5.59 -3.81
N ASP A 66 20.70 6.30 -2.76
CA ASP A 66 21.24 5.71 -1.54
C ASP A 66 20.14 5.37 -0.52
N ALA A 67 20.32 4.29 0.24
CA ALA A 67 19.48 3.93 1.36
C ALA A 67 19.58 4.94 2.51
N ASP A 68 20.71 5.64 2.63
CA ASP A 68 20.97 6.63 3.67
C ASP A 68 20.01 7.84 3.58
N ASN A 69 19.54 8.16 2.37
CA ASN A 69 18.51 9.17 2.14
C ASN A 69 17.16 8.78 2.79
N PHE A 70 16.96 7.51 3.09
CA PHE A 70 15.68 6.94 3.51
C PHE A 70 15.68 6.48 4.98
N LEU A 71 16.74 6.78 5.75
CA LEU A 71 16.85 6.38 7.16
C LEU A 71 15.77 7.01 8.05
N PHE A 72 15.26 8.17 7.68
CA PHE A 72 14.27 8.91 8.47
C PHE A 72 12.95 9.14 7.72
N VAL A 73 12.81 8.54 6.54
CA VAL A 73 11.55 8.56 5.79
C VAL A 73 10.67 7.44 6.36
N GLN A 74 9.55 7.82 6.97
CA GLN A 74 8.59 6.85 7.47
C GLN A 74 7.93 6.10 6.31
N MET A 75 7.88 4.77 6.42
CA MET A 75 7.28 3.93 5.40
C MET A 75 5.75 4.01 5.41
N VAL A 76 5.15 4.10 4.23
CA VAL A 76 3.71 3.96 3.98
C VAL A 76 3.38 2.55 3.50
N THR A 77 2.13 2.12 3.71
CA THR A 77 1.65 0.84 3.18
C THR A 77 1.19 0.98 1.72
N ALA A 78 1.31 -0.11 0.96
CA ALA A 78 0.67 -0.27 -0.35
C ALA A 78 -0.77 -0.79 -0.25
N ASP A 79 -1.24 -1.15 0.96
CA ASP A 79 -2.55 -1.81 1.16
C ASP A 79 -3.75 -0.87 0.94
N ILE A 80 -3.52 0.45 1.03
CA ILE A 80 -4.55 1.49 0.89
C ILE A 80 -3.94 2.64 0.11
N ILE A 81 -4.48 2.92 -1.07
CA ILE A 81 -3.96 3.97 -1.93
C ILE A 81 -5.10 4.69 -2.64
N ILE A 82 -5.09 6.02 -2.61
CA ILE A 82 -5.90 6.84 -3.53
C ILE A 82 -4.94 7.41 -4.58
N LEU A 83 -5.22 7.17 -5.85
CA LEU A 83 -4.46 7.65 -7.00
C LEU A 83 -5.37 8.51 -7.88
N ILE A 84 -4.87 9.67 -8.29
CA ILE A 84 -5.54 10.53 -9.28
C ILE A 84 -4.86 10.31 -10.62
N ASN A 85 -5.65 10.10 -11.66
CA ASN A 85 -5.16 9.97 -13.02
C ASN A 85 -4.76 11.37 -13.54
N ASN A 86 -3.50 11.71 -13.34
CA ASN A 86 -2.86 12.85 -13.98
C ASN A 86 -1.47 12.45 -14.47
N GLU A 87 -0.91 13.28 -15.34
CA GLU A 87 0.37 13.00 -15.99
C GLU A 87 1.51 12.77 -14.99
N SER A 88 1.57 13.56 -13.92
CA SER A 88 2.58 13.45 -12.87
C SER A 88 2.46 12.14 -12.09
N THR A 89 1.26 11.71 -11.71
CA THR A 89 1.02 10.42 -11.05
C THR A 89 1.40 9.27 -11.97
N HIS A 90 1.06 9.35 -13.26
CA HIS A 90 1.41 8.33 -14.23
C HIS A 90 2.92 8.21 -14.43
N LYS A 91 3.60 9.31 -14.74
CA LYS A 91 5.02 9.30 -15.12
C LYS A 91 5.96 9.17 -13.93
N GLU A 92 5.66 9.83 -12.83
CA GLU A 92 6.59 9.94 -11.69
C GLU A 92 6.27 8.97 -10.54
N VAL A 93 5.10 8.32 -10.55
CA VAL A 93 4.74 7.30 -9.55
C VAL A 93 4.49 5.94 -10.19
N MET A 94 3.43 5.83 -11.00
CA MET A 94 2.98 4.54 -11.50
C MET A 94 3.99 3.88 -12.43
N LEU A 95 4.57 4.63 -13.36
CA LEU A 95 5.54 4.10 -14.31
C LEU A 95 6.77 3.47 -13.61
N PRO A 96 7.54 4.19 -12.78
CA PRO A 96 8.71 3.59 -12.13
C PRO A 96 8.33 2.49 -11.12
N TRP A 97 7.16 2.59 -10.48
CA TRP A 97 6.69 1.56 -9.56
C TRP A 97 6.36 0.25 -10.29
N VAL A 98 5.62 0.32 -11.40
CA VAL A 98 5.28 -0.83 -12.25
C VAL A 98 6.52 -1.41 -12.93
N GLN A 99 7.44 -0.57 -13.41
CA GLN A 99 8.71 -1.05 -13.99
C GLN A 99 9.49 -1.90 -12.99
N CYS A 100 9.59 -1.46 -11.73
CA CYS A 100 10.21 -2.26 -10.68
C CYS A 100 9.43 -3.55 -10.42
N ALA A 101 8.10 -3.49 -10.29
CA ALA A 101 7.27 -4.68 -10.06
C ALA A 101 7.42 -5.76 -11.15
N LEU A 102 7.67 -5.33 -12.39
CA LEU A 102 7.91 -6.22 -13.54
C LEU A 102 9.39 -6.59 -13.74
N THR A 103 10.30 -6.08 -12.92
CA THR A 103 11.73 -6.38 -13.00
C THR A 103 12.16 -7.20 -11.79
N GLN A 104 12.47 -8.48 -12.00
CA GLN A 104 12.80 -9.42 -10.91
C GLN A 104 13.91 -8.89 -9.98
N ASP A 105 15.00 -8.35 -10.55
CA ASP A 105 16.13 -7.83 -9.77
C ASP A 105 15.78 -6.56 -8.96
N CYS A 106 14.68 -5.86 -9.31
CA CYS A 106 14.15 -4.77 -8.51
C CYS A 106 13.19 -5.27 -7.44
N ILE A 107 12.13 -5.98 -7.81
CA ILE A 107 11.03 -6.35 -6.90
C ILE A 107 11.43 -7.44 -5.90
N HIS A 108 12.32 -8.35 -6.32
CA HIS A 108 12.79 -9.47 -5.51
C HIS A 108 14.29 -9.72 -5.74
N PRO A 109 15.16 -8.76 -5.34
CA PRO A 109 16.59 -8.90 -5.52
C PRO A 109 17.11 -10.13 -4.77
N ILE A 110 18.18 -10.75 -5.31
CA ILE A 110 18.86 -11.88 -4.65
C ILE A 110 19.17 -11.55 -3.19
N GLY A 111 18.67 -12.38 -2.26
CA GLY A 111 18.80 -12.19 -0.82
C GLY A 111 17.61 -11.50 -0.13
N ALA A 112 16.62 -11.04 -0.89
CA ALA A 112 15.37 -10.53 -0.33
C ALA A 112 14.52 -11.66 0.28
N GLN A 113 13.91 -11.39 1.43
CA GLN A 113 13.04 -12.33 2.14
C GLN A 113 11.90 -11.56 2.82
N SER A 114 10.67 -12.09 2.81
CA SER A 114 9.51 -11.39 3.42
C SER A 114 9.52 -11.41 4.95
N GLY A 115 10.14 -12.42 5.55
CA GLY A 115 10.11 -12.70 6.99
C GLY A 115 11.45 -12.49 7.69
N GLY A 116 11.47 -12.77 8.99
CA GLY A 116 12.72 -12.72 9.78
C GLY A 116 13.23 -11.32 10.12
N CYS A 117 12.39 -10.29 9.98
CA CYS A 117 12.73 -8.90 10.29
C CYS A 117 13.24 -8.74 11.73
N ARG A 118 14.43 -8.16 11.90
CA ARG A 118 15.09 -7.96 13.20
C ARG A 118 15.00 -6.51 13.68
N PHE A 119 13.81 -6.08 14.08
CA PHE A 119 13.58 -4.72 14.63
C PHE A 119 14.05 -4.54 16.08
N ASN A 120 14.52 -5.62 16.71
CA ASN A 120 15.10 -5.59 18.06
C ASN A 120 16.54 -5.06 18.08
N LYS A 121 17.18 -4.89 16.91
CA LYS A 121 18.51 -4.30 16.80
C LYS A 121 18.40 -2.80 16.58
N LYS A 122 19.09 -2.02 17.41
CA LYS A 122 19.24 -0.57 17.20
C LYS A 122 20.43 -0.29 16.26
N PRO A 123 20.38 0.77 15.45
CA PRO A 123 19.22 1.64 15.24
C PRO A 123 18.15 1.00 14.32
N GLN A 124 16.87 1.25 14.61
CA GLN A 124 15.71 0.62 13.92
C GLN A 124 15.54 1.05 12.45
N TYR A 125 16.22 2.12 12.02
CA TYR A 125 16.20 2.56 10.63
C TYR A 125 17.12 1.73 9.72
N ARG A 126 18.01 0.90 10.26
CA ARG A 126 18.87 0.04 9.43
C ARG A 126 18.10 -1.14 8.88
N TYR A 127 18.58 -1.64 7.74
CA TYR A 127 18.02 -2.82 7.10
C TYR A 127 17.85 -3.97 8.10
N SER A 128 16.62 -4.43 8.26
CA SER A 128 16.23 -5.39 9.29
C SER A 128 16.34 -6.84 8.82
N GLY A 129 16.90 -7.09 7.64
CA GLY A 129 17.06 -8.44 7.08
C GLY A 129 15.83 -8.96 6.34
N CYS A 130 14.81 -8.12 6.12
CA CYS A 130 13.61 -8.48 5.40
C CYS A 130 13.22 -7.38 4.41
N HIS A 131 12.46 -7.75 3.38
CA HIS A 131 12.08 -6.91 2.26
C HIS A 131 10.57 -6.82 2.10
N SER A 132 10.06 -5.62 1.85
CA SER A 132 8.63 -5.34 1.66
C SER A 132 8.21 -5.19 0.20
N TYR A 133 9.01 -5.67 -0.76
CA TYR A 133 8.63 -5.82 -2.17
C TYR A 133 8.06 -4.53 -2.79
N ASP A 134 6.85 -4.58 -3.33
CA ASP A 134 6.13 -3.51 -4.00
C ASP A 134 5.93 -2.30 -3.09
N ALA A 135 5.65 -2.51 -1.80
CA ALA A 135 5.59 -1.42 -0.83
C ALA A 135 6.96 -0.73 -0.67
N SER A 136 8.08 -1.47 -0.75
CA SER A 136 9.41 -0.85 -0.72
C SER A 136 9.66 0.01 -1.96
N ALA A 137 9.30 -0.52 -3.13
CA ALA A 137 9.45 0.19 -4.41
C ALA A 137 8.60 1.47 -4.43
N LEU A 138 7.34 1.37 -4.00
CA LEU A 138 6.44 2.52 -3.86
C LEU A 138 7.06 3.61 -2.98
N ASN A 139 7.62 3.23 -1.83
CA ASN A 139 8.19 4.19 -0.89
C ASN A 139 9.45 4.88 -1.42
N ILE A 140 10.31 4.17 -2.16
CA ILE A 140 11.45 4.82 -2.84
C ILE A 140 10.94 5.82 -3.88
N VAL A 141 10.01 5.40 -4.74
CA VAL A 141 9.41 6.25 -5.78
C VAL A 141 8.78 7.51 -5.19
N LEU A 142 8.01 7.37 -4.11
CA LEU A 142 7.41 8.51 -3.41
C LEU A 142 8.45 9.41 -2.76
N GLY A 143 9.49 8.84 -2.15
CA GLY A 143 10.59 9.64 -1.60
C GLY A 143 11.33 10.44 -2.68
N LEU A 144 11.56 9.85 -3.86
CA LEU A 144 12.18 10.56 -4.98
C LEU A 144 11.28 11.68 -5.52
N LYS A 145 10.00 11.39 -5.78
CA LYS A 145 9.02 12.37 -6.27
C LYS A 145 8.81 13.54 -5.30
N PHE A 146 8.67 13.23 -4.02
CA PHE A 146 8.30 14.21 -2.99
C PHE A 146 9.50 14.72 -2.19
N LYS A 147 10.74 14.51 -2.68
CA LYS A 147 11.98 14.99 -2.04
C LYS A 147 12.08 14.57 -0.57
N LEU A 148 11.73 13.31 -0.29
CA LEU A 148 11.77 12.66 1.01
C LEU A 148 10.77 13.23 2.04
N ASP A 149 9.85 14.12 1.62
CA ASP A 149 8.80 14.66 2.47
C ASP A 149 7.55 13.76 2.44
N SER A 150 7.45 12.87 3.43
CA SER A 150 6.33 11.93 3.56
C SER A 150 5.01 12.59 3.92
N SER A 151 5.01 13.81 4.43
CA SER A 151 3.78 14.53 4.78
C SER A 151 2.92 14.85 3.55
N ARG A 152 3.54 14.91 2.36
CA ARG A 152 2.86 15.24 1.09
C ARG A 152 2.00 14.12 0.53
N TYR A 153 2.20 12.88 0.96
CA TYR A 153 1.50 11.70 0.43
C TYR A 153 0.97 10.76 1.51
N THR A 154 1.16 11.08 2.79
CA THR A 154 0.67 10.28 3.91
C THR A 154 -0.55 10.95 4.55
N TYR A 155 -1.61 10.19 4.77
CA TYR A 155 -2.78 10.62 5.54
C TYR A 155 -2.38 11.01 6.97
N GLN A 156 -2.62 12.29 7.33
CA GLN A 156 -2.14 12.88 8.58
C GLN A 156 -3.17 12.93 9.72
N GLN A 157 -4.44 12.57 9.48
CA GLN A 157 -5.44 12.73 10.54
C GLN A 157 -5.33 11.60 11.58
N SER A 158 -5.67 11.93 12.83
CA SER A 158 -5.58 11.01 13.97
C SER A 158 -6.58 9.87 13.93
N LYS A 159 -7.71 10.05 13.23
CA LYS A 159 -8.78 9.06 13.16
C LYS A 159 -8.46 8.04 12.07
N GLU A 160 -8.10 6.84 12.50
CA GLU A 160 -7.95 5.68 11.62
C GLU A 160 -9.25 5.41 10.85
N LEU A 161 -9.21 5.25 9.54
CA LEU A 161 -10.43 5.02 8.74
C LEU A 161 -10.70 3.54 8.49
N PHE A 162 -9.67 2.71 8.63
CA PHE A 162 -9.70 1.31 8.25
C PHE A 162 -9.44 0.41 9.46
N LYS A 163 -9.98 -0.81 9.40
CA LYS A 163 -9.64 -1.91 10.30
C LYS A 163 -9.13 -3.09 9.47
N VAL A 164 -8.16 -3.80 10.01
CA VAL A 164 -7.69 -5.09 9.49
C VAL A 164 -8.63 -6.19 9.97
N ILE A 165 -9.03 -7.06 9.06
CA ILE A 165 -9.87 -8.22 9.32
C ILE A 165 -9.00 -9.47 9.21
N THR A 166 -9.09 -10.35 10.20
CA THR A 166 -8.40 -11.64 10.16
C THR A 166 -9.13 -12.60 9.22
N LEU A 167 -8.43 -13.62 8.70
CA LEU A 167 -9.05 -14.64 7.86
C LEU A 167 -10.24 -15.32 8.59
N ASN A 168 -10.10 -15.59 9.88
CA ASN A 168 -11.14 -16.22 10.69
C ASN A 168 -12.38 -15.32 10.78
N ASP A 169 -12.20 -14.04 11.05
CA ASP A 169 -13.32 -13.08 11.13
C ASP A 169 -14.02 -12.94 9.78
N ALA A 170 -13.26 -12.89 8.68
CA ALA A 170 -13.80 -12.83 7.33
C ALA A 170 -14.63 -14.08 6.98
N ILE A 171 -14.17 -15.28 7.38
CA ILE A 171 -14.90 -16.53 7.18
C ILE A 171 -16.19 -16.56 8.01
N LEU A 172 -16.15 -16.09 9.26
CA LEU A 172 -17.34 -16.00 10.11
C LEU A 172 -18.39 -15.04 9.54
N GLU A 173 -17.95 -13.90 9.01
CA GLU A 173 -18.83 -12.94 8.33
C GLU A 173 -19.47 -13.55 7.08
N LEU A 174 -18.68 -14.20 6.21
CA LEU A 174 -19.18 -14.86 5.01
C LEU A 174 -20.24 -15.93 5.34
N ARG A 175 -19.97 -16.80 6.31
CA ARG A 175 -20.94 -17.82 6.76
C ARG A 175 -22.24 -17.21 7.26
N GLY A 176 -22.17 -16.08 7.97
CA GLY A 176 -23.35 -15.36 8.41
C GLY A 176 -24.18 -14.81 7.24
N LEU A 177 -23.52 -14.30 6.20
CA LEU A 177 -24.18 -13.84 4.98
C LEU A 177 -24.85 -14.98 4.21
N GLU A 178 -24.17 -16.13 4.08
CA GLU A 178 -24.69 -17.33 3.40
C GLU A 178 -25.93 -17.91 4.11
N GLN A 179 -25.94 -17.90 5.44
CA GLN A 179 -27.10 -18.35 6.23
C GLN A 179 -28.31 -17.43 6.06
N ASN A 180 -28.07 -16.13 5.88
CA ASN A 180 -29.10 -15.11 5.69
C ASN A 180 -29.52 -14.93 4.22
N ALA A 181 -28.88 -15.63 3.28
CA ALA A 181 -29.25 -15.58 1.87
C ALA A 181 -30.55 -16.35 1.62
N THR A 182 -31.51 -15.70 0.95
CA THR A 182 -32.73 -16.34 0.45
C THR A 182 -32.41 -17.42 -0.58
N THR A 183 -33.35 -18.35 -0.82
CA THR A 183 -33.17 -19.54 -1.66
C THR A 183 -32.64 -19.26 -3.08
N GLU A 184 -32.92 -18.07 -3.64
CA GLU A 184 -32.38 -17.62 -4.93
C GLU A 184 -30.87 -17.32 -4.89
N GLY A 185 -30.34 -16.86 -3.75
CA GLY A 185 -28.92 -16.59 -3.57
C GLY A 185 -28.08 -17.84 -3.31
N LYS A 186 -28.69 -18.95 -2.88
CA LYS A 186 -28.01 -20.22 -2.62
C LYS A 186 -27.66 -20.99 -3.91
N ALA A 187 -28.44 -20.84 -4.97
CA ALA A 187 -28.23 -21.52 -6.25
C ALA A 187 -27.03 -21.01 -7.06
N GLN A 188 -26.48 -19.83 -6.72
CA GLN A 188 -25.33 -19.23 -7.42
C GLN A 188 -23.96 -19.63 -6.85
N TYR A 189 -23.93 -20.30 -5.68
CA TYR A 189 -22.70 -20.59 -4.93
C TYR A 189 -22.38 -22.07 -4.83
N GLU A 190 -23.05 -22.95 -5.58
CA GLU A 190 -22.58 -24.33 -5.70
C GLU A 190 -21.26 -24.36 -6.50
N PRO A 191 -20.13 -24.74 -5.88
CA PRO A 191 -18.90 -24.90 -6.61
C PRO A 191 -19.03 -26.16 -7.48
N SER A 192 -19.08 -26.00 -8.79
CA SER A 192 -18.89 -27.10 -9.72
C SER A 192 -17.42 -27.53 -9.70
N PHE A 193 -17.05 -28.30 -8.68
CA PHE A 193 -15.82 -29.09 -8.67
C PHE A 193 -16.20 -30.56 -8.82
N THR A 194 -16.28 -31.01 -10.08
CA THR A 194 -16.03 -32.40 -10.47
C THR A 194 -14.62 -32.54 -11.00
#